data_AF-A0A6G1PWR9-F1
#
_entry.id   AF-A0A6G1PWR9-F1
#
_cell.length_a   1.000
_cell.length_b   1.000
_cell.length_c   1.000
_cell.angle_alpha   90.00
_cell.angle_beta   90.00
_cell.angle_gamma   90.00
#
_symmetry.space_group_name_H-M   'P 1'
#
loop_
_entity.id
_entity.type
_entity.pdbx_description
1 polymer ?
#
loop_
_entity_poly.entity_id
_entity_poly.type
_entity_poly.pdbx_seq_one_letter_code
_entity_poly.pdbx_strand_id
1 'polypeptide(L)'
;MTTLLIENTSFNTGQNLTLVGVPKSNAAQFEVNIGPNKKDIALQINPRFKFQDDENIVVCNSYQGGDWGSEHLEKSFPFGRGEEFMIIIEFRSEFVVTLPDASKIRFPNRIGAEQYSVITVNGDVRITKFKIE
;
A
#
# COMPACT_ATOMS: atom_id res chain seq x y z
N MET A 1 -1.86 -11.11 10.49
CA MET A 1 -0.95 -10.56 11.52
C MET A 1 -0.44 -9.23 11.01
N THR A 2 -0.46 -8.19 11.85
CA THR A 2 0.04 -6.86 11.50
C THR A 2 1.55 -6.81 11.68
N THR A 3 2.27 -6.41 10.63
CA THR A 3 3.74 -6.28 10.63
C THR A 3 4.16 -4.88 11.08
N LEU A 4 3.41 -3.85 10.67
CA LEU A 4 3.65 -2.46 11.03
C LEU A 4 2.32 -1.76 11.28
N LEU A 5 2.24 -1.00 12.37
CA LEU A 5 1.15 -0.08 12.66
C LEU A 5 1.77 1.25 13.07
N ILE A 6 1.42 2.30 12.36
CA ILE A 6 1.78 3.67 12.68
C ILE A 6 0.48 4.45 12.87
N GLU A 7 0.35 5.08 14.03
CA GLU A 7 -0.77 5.93 14.40
C GLU A 7 -0.26 7.33 14.73
N ASN A 8 -1.16 8.32 14.66
CA ASN A 8 -0.84 9.73 14.91
C ASN A 8 0.30 10.25 14.01
N THR A 9 0.41 9.71 12.78
CA THR A 9 1.32 10.25 11.78
C THR A 9 0.69 11.45 11.07
N SER A 10 1.52 12.22 10.39
CA SER A 10 1.09 13.34 9.56
C SER A 10 1.60 13.09 8.15
N PHE A 11 0.93 12.21 7.41
CA PHE A 11 1.21 12.04 5.98
C PHE A 11 0.35 13.03 5.19
N ASN A 12 0.96 14.15 4.79
CA ASN A 12 0.28 15.29 4.19
C ASN A 12 0.48 15.33 2.67
N THR A 13 -0.39 16.09 2.03
CA THR A 13 -0.22 16.50 0.62
C THR A 13 1.17 17.11 0.42
N GLY A 14 1.87 16.67 -0.63
CA GLY A 14 3.22 17.08 -1.00
C GLY A 14 4.32 16.18 -0.46
N GLN A 15 4.02 15.25 0.45
CA GLN A 15 4.99 14.35 1.04
C GLN A 15 5.06 13.01 0.33
N ASN A 16 6.18 12.32 0.55
CA ASN A 16 6.44 10.98 0.10
C ASN A 16 6.55 10.04 1.29
N LEU A 17 5.92 8.87 1.16
CA LEU A 17 6.13 7.74 2.04
C LEU A 17 7.01 6.72 1.32
N THR A 18 8.18 6.42 1.88
CA THR A 18 9.07 5.34 1.42
C THR A 18 8.93 4.13 2.34
N LEU A 19 8.64 2.97 1.75
CA LEU A 19 8.58 1.69 2.45
C LEU A 19 9.54 0.71 1.77
N VAL A 20 10.42 0.11 2.57
CA VAL A 20 11.30 -0.99 2.13
C VAL A 20 10.93 -2.22 2.94
N GLY A 21 10.81 -3.35 2.25
CA GLY A 21 10.43 -4.61 2.88
C GLY A 21 10.90 -5.82 2.09
N VAL A 22 10.76 -6.99 2.73
CA VAL A 22 11.08 -8.28 2.14
C VAL A 22 9.85 -9.18 2.31
N PRO A 23 9.16 -9.59 1.23
CA PRO A 23 8.09 -10.56 1.28
C PRO A 23 8.63 -11.89 1.79
N LYS A 24 7.85 -12.65 2.55
CA LYS A 24 8.27 -13.98 3.02
C LYS A 24 8.49 -14.92 1.82
N SER A 25 9.32 -15.95 2.01
CA SER A 25 9.61 -16.96 0.99
C SER A 25 8.38 -17.73 0.50
N ASN A 26 7.32 -17.77 1.30
CA ASN A 26 6.03 -18.41 0.98
C ASN A 26 4.87 -17.39 0.89
N ALA A 27 5.14 -16.11 0.65
CA ALA A 27 4.13 -15.06 0.68
C ALA A 27 2.96 -15.36 -0.27
N ALA A 28 1.74 -15.34 0.25
CA ALA A 28 0.53 -15.34 -0.58
C ALA A 28 0.20 -13.93 -1.04
N GLN A 29 0.20 -12.99 -0.10
CA GLN A 29 0.01 -11.56 -0.32
C GLN A 29 0.55 -10.73 0.85
N PHE A 30 0.69 -9.43 0.63
CA PHE A 30 0.76 -8.46 1.72
C PHE A 30 -0.03 -7.21 1.34
N GLU A 31 -0.28 -6.34 2.31
CA GLU A 31 -1.01 -5.10 2.08
C GLU A 31 -0.38 -3.92 2.82
N VAL A 32 -0.43 -2.76 2.19
CA VAL A 32 -0.10 -1.46 2.77
C VAL A 32 -1.37 -0.63 2.74
N ASN A 33 -1.87 -0.22 3.90
CA ASN A 33 -3.08 0.58 4.02
C ASN A 33 -2.74 1.97 4.58
N ILE A 34 -3.29 3.00 3.96
CA ILE A 34 -3.21 4.40 4.40
C ILE A 34 -4.64 4.88 4.63
N GLY A 35 -4.91 5.45 5.80
CA GLY A 35 -6.26 5.86 6.19
C GLY A 35 -6.29 7.00 7.20
N PRO A 36 -7.45 7.67 7.34
CA PRO A 36 -7.63 8.75 8.32
C PRO A 36 -7.80 8.20 9.74
N ASN A 37 -8.09 6.90 9.87
CA ASN A 37 -8.31 6.19 11.11
C ASN A 37 -8.14 4.67 10.85
N LYS A 38 -8.38 3.83 11.86
CA LYS A 38 -8.26 2.35 11.75
C LYS A 38 -9.40 1.66 10.98
N LYS A 39 -10.51 2.35 10.72
CA LYS A 39 -11.74 1.80 10.11
C LYS A 39 -11.80 2.06 8.61
N ASP A 40 -11.34 3.23 8.18
CA ASP A 40 -11.36 3.65 6.78
C ASP A 40 -9.97 3.57 6.15
N ILE A 41 -9.91 3.14 4.89
CA ILE A 41 -8.70 3.01 4.09
C ILE A 41 -8.86 3.87 2.84
N ALA A 42 -8.07 4.94 2.74
CA ALA A 42 -8.03 5.81 1.57
C ALA A 42 -7.31 5.14 0.40
N LEU A 43 -6.24 4.40 0.70
CA LEU A 43 -5.49 3.59 -0.25
C LEU A 43 -5.06 2.29 0.43
N GLN A 44 -5.48 1.16 -0.13
CA GLN A 44 -4.85 -0.14 0.05
C GLN A 44 -4.00 -0.42 -1.19
N ILE A 45 -2.75 -0.84 -1.00
CA ILE A 45 -1.91 -1.46 -2.03
C ILE A 45 -1.73 -2.91 -1.60
N ASN A 46 -2.19 -3.86 -2.42
CA ASN A 46 -2.22 -5.27 -2.08
C ASN A 46 -1.55 -6.12 -3.18
N PRO A 47 -0.21 -6.30 -3.11
CA PRO A 47 0.47 -7.25 -3.97
C PRO A 47 0.07 -8.69 -3.64
N ARG A 48 -0.57 -9.36 -4.60
CA ARG A 48 -1.03 -10.76 -4.53
C ARG A 48 -0.10 -11.62 -5.38
N PHE A 49 0.77 -12.40 -4.73
CA PHE A 49 1.62 -13.38 -5.42
C PHE A 49 0.78 -14.56 -5.90
N LYS A 50 -0.03 -15.10 -4.98
CA LYS A 50 -1.03 -16.13 -5.23
C LYS A 50 -2.07 -16.08 -4.13
N PHE A 51 -3.22 -15.48 -4.42
CA PHE A 51 -4.29 -15.29 -3.45
C PHE A 51 -5.65 -15.41 -4.15
N GLN A 52 -6.43 -16.42 -3.77
CA GLN A 52 -7.63 -16.82 -4.52
C GLN A 52 -7.29 -17.10 -5.99
N ASP A 53 -7.98 -16.48 -6.93
CA ASP A 53 -7.77 -16.62 -8.38
C ASP A 53 -6.72 -15.66 -8.94
N ASP A 54 -6.18 -14.77 -8.10
CA ASP A 54 -5.15 -13.81 -8.50
C ASP A 54 -3.74 -14.39 -8.40
N GLU A 55 -2.95 -14.16 -9.44
CA GLU A 55 -1.54 -14.52 -9.52
C GLU A 55 -0.72 -13.35 -10.05
N ASN A 56 0.30 -12.96 -9.29
CA ASN A 56 1.23 -11.86 -9.59
C ASN A 56 0.53 -10.58 -10.09
N ILE A 57 -0.33 -10.01 -9.25
CA ILE A 57 -1.06 -8.79 -9.54
C ILE A 57 -1.02 -7.85 -8.34
N VAL A 58 -0.97 -6.54 -8.58
CA VAL A 58 -1.15 -5.55 -7.51
C VAL A 58 -2.58 -5.04 -7.59
N VAL A 59 -3.31 -5.19 -6.49
CA VAL A 59 -4.67 -4.67 -6.36
C VAL A 59 -4.65 -3.44 -5.48
N CYS A 60 -5.18 -2.34 -5.99
CA CYS A 60 -5.39 -1.12 -5.22
C CYS A 60 -6.89 -0.87 -5.00
N ASN A 61 -7.27 -0.51 -3.78
CA ASN A 61 -8.66 -0.16 -3.48
C ASN A 61 -8.76 0.83 -2.31
N SER A 62 -9.98 1.26 -2.00
CA SER A 62 -10.33 2.03 -0.81
C SER A 62 -11.42 1.28 -0.05
N TYR A 63 -11.48 1.44 1.26
CA TYR A 63 -12.53 0.92 2.11
C TYR A 63 -13.11 2.06 2.95
N GLN A 64 -14.38 2.37 2.78
CA GLN A 64 -15.00 3.52 3.44
C GLN A 64 -16.39 3.14 3.93
N GLY A 65 -16.69 3.45 5.20
CA GLY A 65 -18.03 3.26 5.74
C GLY A 65 -18.49 1.79 5.83
N GLY A 66 -17.57 0.84 5.72
CA GLY A 66 -17.88 -0.60 5.78
C GLY A 66 -17.81 -1.33 4.43
N ASP A 67 -17.57 -0.61 3.34
CA ASP A 67 -17.61 -1.18 1.99
C ASP A 67 -16.31 -0.94 1.22
N TRP A 68 -15.93 -1.94 0.43
CA TRP A 68 -14.87 -1.81 -0.57
C TRP A 68 -15.35 -1.02 -1.77
N GLY A 69 -14.48 -0.16 -2.30
CA GLY A 69 -14.71 0.50 -3.59
C GLY A 69 -14.41 -0.42 -4.77
N SER A 70 -14.35 0.17 -5.97
CA SER A 70 -13.93 -0.53 -7.18
C SER A 70 -12.42 -0.79 -7.17
N GLU A 71 -12.01 -2.03 -7.44
CA GLU A 71 -10.60 -2.40 -7.54
C GLU A 71 -9.91 -1.73 -8.75
N HIS A 72 -8.65 -1.33 -8.55
CA HIS A 72 -7.73 -0.95 -9.60
C HIS A 72 -6.65 -2.04 -9.70
N LEU A 73 -6.54 -2.66 -10.88
CA LEU A 73 -5.63 -3.78 -11.11
C LEU A 73 -4.39 -3.31 -11.88
N GLU A 74 -3.21 -3.51 -11.30
CA GLU A 74 -1.92 -3.28 -11.97
C GLU A 74 -1.26 -4.62 -12.30
N LYS A 75 -0.88 -4.78 -13.57
CA LYS A 75 -0.28 -6.03 -14.09
C LYS A 75 1.22 -6.08 -13.89
N SER A 76 1.89 -4.92 -13.75
CA SER A 76 3.27 -4.92 -13.32
C SER A 76 3.36 -5.46 -11.89
N PHE A 77 4.14 -6.53 -11.73
CA PHE A 77 4.33 -7.20 -10.44
C PHE A 77 5.82 -7.37 -10.13
N PRO A 78 6.53 -6.29 -9.82
CA PRO A 78 7.97 -6.32 -9.56
C PRO A 78 8.27 -6.68 -8.09
N PHE A 79 7.60 -7.72 -7.58
CA PHE A 79 7.81 -8.22 -6.22
C PHE A 79 8.27 -9.67 -6.27
N GLY A 80 9.42 -9.95 -5.66
CA GLY A 80 9.96 -11.31 -5.48
C GLY A 80 9.76 -11.82 -4.06
N ARG A 81 9.45 -13.12 -3.91
CA ARG A 81 9.41 -13.76 -2.59
C ARG A 81 10.82 -13.87 -2.03
N GLY A 82 11.04 -13.33 -0.83
CA GLY A 82 12.38 -13.28 -0.22
C GLY A 82 13.30 -12.20 -0.77
N GLU A 83 12.83 -11.38 -1.72
CA GLU A 83 13.60 -10.30 -2.33
C GLU A 83 13.21 -8.95 -1.74
N GLU A 84 14.17 -8.05 -1.57
CA GLU A 84 13.89 -6.71 -1.09
C GLU A 84 13.15 -5.89 -2.16
N PHE A 85 12.12 -5.17 -1.75
CA PHE A 85 11.44 -4.19 -2.57
C PHE A 85 11.48 -2.81 -1.91
N MET A 86 11.35 -1.78 -2.73
CA MET A 86 11.06 -0.42 -2.29
C MET A 86 9.83 0.08 -3.03
N ILE A 87 8.87 0.65 -2.30
CA ILE A 87 7.79 1.45 -2.87
C ILE A 87 7.87 2.89 -2.35
N ILE A 88 7.50 3.84 -3.20
CA ILE A 88 7.37 5.25 -2.85
C ILE A 88 5.94 5.68 -3.15
N ILE A 89 5.27 6.26 -2.18
CA ILE A 89 3.89 6.75 -2.31
C ILE A 89 3.95 8.27 -2.19
N GLU A 90 3.75 8.96 -3.31
CA GLU A 90 3.58 10.42 -3.34
C GLU A 90 2.10 10.73 -3.09
N PHE A 91 1.81 11.62 -2.14
CA PHE A 91 0.44 12.06 -1.87
C PHE A 91 0.22 13.50 -2.33
N ARG A 92 -0.65 13.71 -3.31
CA ARG A 92 -1.07 15.03 -3.81
C ARG A 92 -2.60 15.10 -3.87
N SER A 93 -3.18 15.52 -5.00
CA SER A 93 -4.62 15.36 -5.27
C SER A 93 -5.03 13.89 -5.44
N GLU A 94 -4.06 13.01 -5.71
CA GLU A 94 -4.20 11.57 -5.81
C GLU A 94 -3.00 10.89 -5.14
N PHE A 95 -3.03 9.58 -5.00
CA PHE A 95 -1.87 8.79 -4.63
C PHE A 95 -1.13 8.31 -5.88
N VAL A 96 0.18 8.54 -5.91
CA VAL A 96 1.06 8.01 -6.96
C VAL A 96 2.02 7.02 -6.32
N VAL A 97 1.82 5.73 -6.59
CA VAL A 97 2.67 4.65 -6.07
C VAL A 97 3.70 4.31 -7.13
N THR A 98 4.98 4.50 -6.82
CA THR A 98 6.09 4.02 -7.65
C THR A 98 6.54 2.64 -7.14
N LEU A 99 6.48 1.64 -8.03
CA LEU A 99 6.87 0.26 -7.77
C LEU A 99 8.39 0.05 -7.98
N PRO A 100 8.96 -1.09 -7.53
CA PRO A 100 10.39 -1.40 -7.66
C PRO A 100 10.98 -1.29 -9.07
N ASP A 101 10.20 -1.56 -10.12
CA ASP A 101 10.61 -1.44 -11.53
C ASP A 101 10.41 -0.03 -12.11
N ALA A 102 10.11 0.96 -11.26
CA ALA A 102 9.76 2.34 -11.59
C ALA A 102 8.42 2.51 -12.33
N SER A 103 7.62 1.46 -12.52
CA SER A 103 6.23 1.60 -12.95
C SER A 103 5.41 2.33 -11.89
N LYS A 104 4.33 3.00 -12.33
CA LYS A 104 3.53 3.89 -11.47
C LYS A 104 2.05 3.51 -11.49
N ILE A 105 1.47 3.36 -10.31
CA ILE A 105 0.01 3.27 -10.11
C ILE A 105 -0.50 4.64 -9.67
N ARG A 106 -1.49 5.17 -10.37
CA ARG A 106 -2.23 6.37 -9.97
C ARG A 106 -3.57 5.96 -9.40
N PHE A 107 -3.80 6.25 -8.12
CA PHE A 107 -5.01 5.87 -7.41
C PHE A 107 -5.73 7.11 -6.85
N PRO A 108 -7.04 7.30 -7.12
CA PRO A 108 -7.75 8.50 -6.72
C PRO A 108 -7.86 8.62 -5.19
N ASN A 109 -7.72 9.85 -4.68
CA ASN A 109 -7.98 10.17 -3.28
C ASN A 109 -9.50 10.20 -3.00
N ARG A 110 -10.15 9.03 -2.95
CA ARG A 110 -11.62 8.91 -2.84
C ARG A 110 -12.20 9.50 -1.57
N ILE A 111 -11.46 9.42 -0.45
CA ILE A 111 -11.87 10.01 0.84
C ILE A 111 -11.75 11.54 0.83
N GLY A 112 -10.84 12.10 0.02
CA GLY A 112 -10.69 13.54 -0.14
C GLY A 112 -10.10 14.28 1.08
N ALA A 113 -9.48 13.57 2.02
CA ALA A 113 -8.73 14.21 3.10
C ALA A 113 -7.41 14.78 2.57
N GLU A 114 -6.87 15.80 3.24
CA GLU A 114 -5.56 16.42 2.93
C GLU A 114 -4.40 15.84 3.76
N GLN A 115 -4.74 15.01 4.76
CA GLN A 115 -3.83 14.34 5.68
C GLN A 115 -4.35 12.96 6.06
N TYR A 116 -3.45 12.00 6.20
CA TYR A 116 -3.74 10.66 6.72
C TYR A 116 -2.87 10.33 7.95
N SER A 117 -3.51 9.69 8.94
CA SER A 117 -2.96 9.55 10.30
C SER A 117 -2.65 8.10 10.70
N VAL A 118 -3.14 7.13 9.92
CA VAL A 118 -2.95 5.71 10.16
C VAL A 118 -2.34 5.04 8.94
N ILE A 119 -1.24 4.32 9.16
CA ILE A 119 -0.61 3.48 8.16
C ILE A 119 -0.43 2.09 8.74
N THR A 120 -0.87 1.07 8.03
CA THR A 120 -0.67 -0.33 8.41
C THR A 120 -0.01 -1.12 7.31
N VAL A 121 0.82 -2.08 7.70
CA VAL A 121 1.30 -3.13 6.81
C VAL A 121 0.95 -4.47 7.41
N ASN A 122 0.22 -5.29 6.65
CA ASN A 122 -0.22 -6.61 7.07
C ASN A 122 0.19 -7.68 6.05
N GLY A 123 0.08 -8.94 6.45
CA GLY A 123 0.29 -10.09 5.57
C GLY A 123 1.73 -10.61 5.59
N ASP A 124 2.18 -11.16 4.46
CA ASP A 124 3.41 -11.94 4.37
C ASP A 124 4.62 -11.11 3.98
N VAL A 125 4.92 -10.10 4.79
CA VAL A 125 6.05 -9.19 4.58
C VAL A 125 6.72 -8.82 5.89
N ARG A 126 8.03 -8.59 5.83
CA ARG A 126 8.82 -7.95 6.90
C ARG A 126 9.25 -6.57 6.42
N ILE A 127 8.95 -5.53 7.20
CA ILE A 127 9.38 -4.16 6.89
C ILE A 127 10.78 -3.91 7.45
N THR A 128 11.64 -3.30 6.64
CA THR A 128 13.03 -2.96 7.00
C THR A 128 13.24 -1.45 7.11
N LYS A 129 12.48 -0.65 6.36
CA LYS A 129 12.56 0.81 6.41
C LYS A 129 11.17 1.41 6.20
N PHE A 130 10.91 2.45 6.97
CA PHE A 130 9.75 3.31 6.83
C PHE A 130 10.19 4.77 6.99
N LYS A 131 9.78 5.65 6.08
CA LYS A 131 10.10 7.07 6.13
C LYS A 131 9.00 7.89 5.49
N ILE A 132 8.60 8.99 6.13
CA ILE A 132 7.80 10.05 5.52
C ILE A 132 8.71 11.28 5.40
N GLU A 133 8.72 11.92 4.23
CA GLU A 133 9.44 13.17 3.97
C GLU A 133 8.65 14.11 3.05
#